data_AF-A0A7K9C3N3-F1
#
_entry.id   AF-A0A7K9C3N3-F1
#
_cell.length_a   1.000
_cell.length_b   1.000
_cell.length_c   1.000
_cell.angle_alpha   90.00
_cell.angle_beta   90.00
_cell.angle_gamma   90.00
#
_symmetry.space_group_name_H-M   'P 1'
#
loop_
_entity.id
_entity.type
_entity.pdbx_description
1 polymer ?
#
loop_
_entity_poly.entity_id
_entity_poly.type
_entity_poly.pdbx_seq_one_letter_code
_entity_poly.pdbx_strand_id
1 'polypeptide(L)'
;DGGPERALEKSPFQLTAGDVYDISSVVGQDLLQLSTGPQMSAALARLQFRIVRVLEMLEALVSESSLAEEQLRMERDSLRREVEKLRREGARGSPQELSLGPDKMVIDLTDPNRPRFTLQELRDVLQERNQLKAQLLVVQEELQCYKRYIIKSAKN
;
A
#
# COMPACT_ATOMS: atom_id res chain seq x y z
N ASP A 1 7.25 -20.76 -32.84
CA ASP A 1 6.22 -20.21 -33.72
C ASP A 1 5.71 -18.90 -33.13
N GLY A 2 6.26 -17.78 -33.59
CA GLY A 2 6.03 -16.46 -33.01
C GLY A 2 7.07 -15.48 -33.53
N GLY A 3 6.82 -14.93 -34.71
CA GLY A 3 7.69 -13.94 -35.33
C GLY A 3 7.69 -12.59 -34.58
N PRO A 4 8.60 -11.68 -34.96
CA PRO A 4 8.76 -10.37 -34.31
C PRO A 4 7.50 -9.49 -34.39
N GLU A 5 6.57 -9.80 -35.31
CA GLU A 5 5.27 -9.12 -35.42
C GLU A 5 4.37 -9.29 -34.18
N ARG A 6 4.55 -10.35 -33.38
CA ARG A 6 3.76 -10.53 -32.15
C ARG A 6 3.99 -9.44 -31.12
N ALA A 7 5.14 -8.78 -31.15
CA ALA A 7 5.43 -7.67 -30.26
C ALA A 7 4.44 -6.49 -30.47
N LEU A 8 3.89 -6.33 -31.69
CA LEU A 8 2.89 -5.32 -32.01
C LEU A 8 1.50 -5.62 -31.42
N GLU A 9 1.22 -6.88 -31.09
CA GLU A 9 -0.06 -7.31 -30.51
C GLU A 9 -0.10 -7.19 -28.98
N LYS A 10 1.07 -6.96 -28.35
CA LYS A 10 1.18 -6.85 -26.89
C LYS A 10 0.54 -5.56 -26.37
N SER A 11 0.05 -5.63 -25.14
CA SER A 11 -0.34 -4.44 -24.40
C SER A 11 0.87 -3.50 -24.24
N PRO A 12 0.72 -2.18 -24.45
CA PRO A 12 1.82 -1.22 -24.27
C PRO A 12 2.47 -1.28 -22.88
N PHE A 13 1.68 -1.63 -21.86
CA PHE A 13 2.13 -1.75 -20.46
C PHE A 13 2.85 -3.07 -20.16
N GLN A 14 2.93 -3.98 -21.13
CA GLN A 14 3.59 -5.28 -21.01
C GLN A 14 4.77 -5.41 -21.98
N LEU A 15 5.09 -4.34 -22.70
CA LEU A 15 6.25 -4.31 -23.58
C LEU A 15 7.52 -4.40 -22.75
N THR A 16 8.48 -5.15 -23.28
CA THR A 16 9.86 -5.22 -22.80
C THR A 16 10.79 -4.54 -23.80
N ALA A 17 12.03 -4.22 -23.40
CA ALA A 17 13.01 -3.69 -24.34
C ALA A 17 13.19 -4.63 -25.56
N GLY A 18 13.16 -5.95 -25.33
CA GLY A 18 13.19 -6.97 -26.39
C GLY A 18 12.04 -6.82 -27.39
N ASP A 19 10.84 -6.49 -26.93
CA ASP A 19 9.69 -6.27 -27.81
C ASP A 19 9.87 -5.02 -28.69
N VAL A 20 10.50 -3.97 -28.14
CA VAL A 20 10.83 -2.76 -28.92
C VAL A 20 11.88 -3.07 -30.00
N TYR A 21 12.85 -3.94 -29.71
CA TYR A 21 13.80 -4.44 -30.71
C TYR A 21 13.11 -5.23 -31.82
N ASP A 22 12.19 -6.13 -31.47
CA ASP A 22 11.41 -6.90 -32.45
C ASP A 22 10.58 -5.98 -33.35
N ILE A 23 9.88 -5.00 -32.76
CA ILE A 23 9.13 -3.96 -33.49
C ILE A 23 10.07 -3.17 -34.42
N SER A 24 11.25 -2.77 -33.93
CA SER A 24 12.22 -2.03 -34.73
C SER A 24 12.71 -2.82 -35.95
N SER A 25 12.83 -4.14 -35.82
CA SER A 25 13.25 -5.04 -36.90
C SER A 25 12.19 -5.11 -38.01
N VAL A 26 10.92 -5.30 -37.63
CA VAL A 26 9.78 -5.33 -38.58
C VAL A 26 9.66 -3.99 -39.30
N VAL A 27 9.65 -2.89 -38.55
CA VAL A 27 9.55 -1.53 -39.12
C VAL A 27 10.75 -1.23 -40.03
N GLY A 28 11.96 -1.67 -39.64
CA GLY A 28 13.16 -1.53 -40.47
C GLY A 28 13.08 -2.29 -41.78
N GLN A 29 12.53 -3.50 -41.78
CA GLN A 29 12.31 -4.30 -42.98
C GLN A 29 11.28 -3.64 -43.91
N ASP A 30 10.16 -3.16 -43.38
CA ASP A 30 9.13 -2.47 -44.16
C ASP A 30 9.67 -1.18 -44.79
N LEU A 31 10.43 -0.39 -44.03
CA LEU A 31 11.09 0.81 -44.55
C LEU A 31 12.09 0.48 -45.66
N LEU A 32 12.82 -0.63 -45.54
CA LEU A 32 13.74 -1.08 -46.57
C LEU A 32 12.99 -1.52 -47.84
N GLN A 33 11.89 -2.26 -47.73
CA GLN A 33 11.06 -2.64 -48.86
C GLN A 33 10.50 -1.42 -49.61
N LEU A 34 10.05 -0.40 -48.88
CA LEU A 34 9.58 0.87 -49.45
C LEU A 34 10.70 1.67 -50.13
N SER A 35 11.97 1.43 -49.78
CA SER A 35 13.13 2.11 -50.34
C SER A 35 13.62 1.54 -51.68
N THR A 36 13.08 0.41 -52.16
CA THR A 36 13.55 -0.36 -53.33
C THR A 36 13.34 0.33 -54.70
N GLY A 37 13.04 1.63 -54.73
CA GLY A 37 12.89 2.43 -55.95
C GLY A 37 14.14 3.26 -56.29
N PRO A 38 14.31 3.69 -57.56
CA PRO A 38 15.54 4.35 -58.05
C PRO A 38 15.85 5.73 -57.44
N GLN A 39 15.03 6.25 -56.52
CA GLN A 39 15.35 7.45 -55.76
C GLN A 39 14.67 7.41 -54.39
N MET A 40 15.43 7.20 -53.31
CA MET A 40 14.90 7.33 -51.96
C MET A 40 14.49 8.79 -51.75
N SER A 41 13.19 9.02 -51.59
CA SER A 41 12.67 10.37 -51.34
C SER A 41 13.33 10.94 -50.08
N ALA A 42 13.83 12.17 -50.16
CA ALA A 42 14.34 12.88 -48.99
C ALA A 42 13.29 12.95 -47.85
N ALA A 43 12.00 12.89 -48.18
CA ALA A 43 10.93 12.78 -47.20
C ALA A 43 10.93 11.42 -46.46
N LEU A 44 11.19 10.31 -47.16
CA LEU A 44 11.27 8.97 -46.57
C LEU A 44 12.46 8.85 -45.62
N ALA A 45 13.63 9.38 -46.00
CA ALA A 45 14.79 9.41 -45.12
C ALA A 45 14.50 10.22 -43.83
N ARG A 46 13.88 11.40 -43.95
CA ARG A 46 13.46 12.19 -42.77
C ARG A 46 12.45 11.45 -41.91
N LEU A 47 11.53 10.70 -42.52
CA LEU A 47 10.56 9.88 -41.80
C LEU A 47 11.24 8.74 -41.05
N GLN A 48 12.18 8.03 -41.69
CA GLN A 48 12.98 6.98 -41.05
C GLN A 48 13.69 7.49 -39.79
N PHE A 49 14.34 8.66 -39.85
CA PHE A 49 14.98 9.25 -38.66
C PHE A 49 13.97 9.56 -37.55
N ARG A 50 12.77 10.06 -37.89
CA ARG A 50 11.72 10.31 -36.89
C ARG A 50 11.22 9.01 -36.26
N ILE A 51 11.06 7.95 -37.05
CA ILE A 51 10.64 6.63 -36.57
C ILE A 51 11.70 6.07 -35.62
N VAL A 52 12.98 6.09 -36.00
CA VAL A 52 14.09 5.67 -35.13
C VAL A 52 14.05 6.44 -33.82
N ARG A 53 13.85 7.77 -33.88
CA ARG A 53 13.75 8.59 -32.68
C ARG A 53 12.59 8.20 -31.76
N VAL A 54 11.43 7.87 -32.32
CA VAL A 54 10.26 7.40 -31.55
C VAL A 54 10.54 6.04 -30.92
N LEU A 55 11.19 5.13 -31.64
CA LEU A 55 11.57 3.80 -31.12
C LEU A 55 12.61 3.90 -30.00
N GLU A 56 13.61 4.79 -30.11
CA GLU A 56 14.56 5.09 -29.03
C GLU A 56 13.85 5.61 -27.77
N MET A 57 12.90 6.54 -27.95
CA MET A 57 12.12 7.07 -26.83
C MET A 57 11.26 5.98 -26.17
N LEU A 58 10.67 5.09 -26.97
CA LEU A 58 9.89 3.97 -26.47
C LEU A 58 10.76 2.98 -25.69
N GLU A 59 11.94 2.63 -26.21
CA GLU A 59 12.89 1.75 -25.54
C GLU A 59 13.32 2.32 -24.17
N ALA A 60 13.64 3.62 -24.12
CA ALA A 60 14.02 4.28 -22.88
C ALA A 60 12.88 4.20 -21.83
N LEU A 61 11.65 4.52 -22.22
CA LEU A 61 10.49 4.47 -21.32
C LEU A 61 10.21 3.06 -20.81
N VAL A 62 10.25 2.06 -21.69
CA VAL A 62 10.03 0.66 -21.32
C VAL A 62 11.11 0.14 -20.39
N SER A 63 12.37 0.51 -20.65
CA SER A 63 13.52 0.11 -19.83
C SER A 63 13.46 0.74 -18.44
N GLU A 64 13.18 2.04 -18.36
CA GLU A 64 13.02 2.75 -17.08
C GLU A 64 11.85 2.21 -16.27
N SER A 65 10.70 1.94 -16.91
CA SER A 65 9.54 1.34 -16.25
C SER A 65 9.87 -0.03 -15.66
N SER A 66 10.54 -0.88 -16.43
CA SER A 66 10.95 -2.22 -15.98
C SER A 66 11.89 -2.16 -14.77
N LEU A 67 12.85 -1.22 -14.79
CA LEU A 67 13.78 -0.99 -13.67
C LEU A 67 13.06 -0.47 -12.43
N ALA A 68 12.15 0.49 -12.59
CA ALA A 68 11.38 1.06 -11.50
C ALA A 68 10.46 0.01 -10.84
N GLU A 69 9.80 -0.83 -11.65
CA GLU A 69 8.98 -1.93 -11.14
C GLU A 69 9.80 -2.94 -10.33
N GLU A 70 11.00 -3.31 -10.81
CA GLU A 70 11.88 -4.23 -10.09
C GLU A 70 12.38 -3.63 -8.78
N GLN A 71 12.72 -2.33 -8.76
CA GLN A 71 13.10 -1.63 -7.53
C GLN A 71 11.97 -1.62 -6.50
N LEU A 72 10.75 -1.27 -6.91
CA LEU A 72 9.57 -1.30 -6.05
C LEU A 72 9.26 -2.71 -5.55
N ARG A 73 9.45 -3.72 -6.39
CA ARG A 73 9.29 -5.13 -6.02
C ARG A 73 10.27 -5.53 -4.92
N MET A 74 11.54 -5.17 -5.08
CA MET A 74 12.61 -5.45 -4.12
C MET A 74 12.38 -4.73 -2.78
N GLU A 75 11.97 -3.47 -2.82
CA GLU A 75 11.62 -2.69 -1.62
C GLU A 75 10.43 -3.32 -0.89
N ARG A 76 9.37 -3.66 -1.63
CA ARG A 76 8.19 -4.34 -1.09
C ARG A 76 8.58 -5.67 -0.43
N ASP A 77 9.45 -6.46 -1.04
CA ASP A 77 9.89 -7.74 -0.47
C ASP A 77 10.77 -7.54 0.77
N SER A 78 11.58 -6.48 0.81
CA SER A 78 12.34 -6.09 2.00
C SER A 78 11.42 -5.69 3.15
N LEU A 79 10.47 -4.78 2.90
CA LEU A 79 9.50 -4.34 3.89
C LEU A 79 8.64 -5.51 4.40
N ARG A 80 8.25 -6.44 3.53
CA ARG A 80 7.53 -7.65 3.95
C ARG A 80 8.35 -8.50 4.91
N ARG A 81 9.65 -8.68 4.64
CA ARG A 81 10.57 -9.40 5.53
C ARG A 81 10.74 -8.68 6.88
N GLU A 82 10.86 -7.35 6.86
CA GLU A 82 10.96 -6.55 8.08
C GLU A 82 9.68 -6.60 8.92
N VAL A 83 8.50 -6.45 8.29
CA VAL A 83 7.21 -6.60 8.96
C VAL A 83 7.06 -7.99 9.57
N GLU A 84 7.47 -9.04 8.86
CA GLU A 84 7.43 -10.40 9.37
C GLU A 84 8.39 -10.58 10.56
N LYS A 85 9.60 -10.01 10.48
CA LYS A 85 10.56 -10.00 11.59
C LYS A 85 9.98 -9.28 12.82
N LEU A 86 9.45 -8.07 12.66
CA LEU A 86 8.82 -7.30 13.74
C LEU A 86 7.60 -8.01 14.32
N ARG A 87 6.81 -8.72 13.50
CA ARG A 87 5.72 -9.56 13.99
C ARG A 87 6.23 -10.72 14.84
N ARG A 88 7.30 -11.41 14.41
CA ARG A 88 7.92 -12.47 15.20
C ARG A 88 8.56 -11.93 16.48
N GLU A 89 9.21 -10.78 16.44
CA GLU A 89 9.79 -10.11 17.60
C GLU A 89 8.71 -9.61 18.57
N GLY A 90 7.62 -9.05 18.07
CA GLY A 90 6.45 -8.68 18.88
C GLY A 90 5.73 -9.90 19.48
N ALA A 91 5.71 -11.03 18.77
CA ALA A 91 5.21 -12.31 19.30
C ALA A 91 6.18 -12.95 20.32
N ARG A 92 7.49 -12.71 20.20
CA ARG A 92 8.50 -13.09 21.21
C ARG A 92 8.52 -12.12 22.39
N GLY A 93 8.08 -10.88 22.17
CA GLY A 93 7.98 -9.80 23.14
C GLY A 93 6.64 -9.73 23.87
N SER A 94 6.13 -10.87 24.36
CA SER A 94 5.38 -11.08 25.63
C SER A 94 4.42 -12.28 25.54
N PRO A 95 4.21 -13.11 26.59
CA PRO A 95 4.55 -12.93 28.01
C PRO A 95 5.12 -14.21 28.66
N GLN A 96 6.44 -14.38 28.74
CA GLN A 96 7.00 -15.48 29.56
C GLN A 96 7.86 -15.02 30.73
N GLU A 97 8.06 -13.71 30.93
CA GLU A 97 8.81 -13.25 32.11
C GLU A 97 8.50 -11.82 32.58
N LEU A 98 7.29 -11.33 32.33
CA LEU A 98 6.73 -10.28 33.18
C LEU A 98 5.64 -10.96 33.98
N SER A 99 5.77 -11.00 35.30
CA SER A 99 4.70 -11.32 36.24
C SER A 99 3.54 -10.35 35.99
N LEU A 100 2.74 -10.67 34.99
CA LEU A 100 1.51 -9.98 34.67
C LEU A 100 0.52 -10.49 35.72
N GLY A 101 0.35 -9.72 36.79
CA GLY A 101 -0.58 -10.03 37.87
C GLY A 101 -1.99 -10.36 37.35
N PRO A 102 -2.88 -10.89 38.21
CA PRO A 102 -4.12 -11.56 37.81
C PRO A 102 -5.10 -10.73 36.93
N ASP A 103 -4.90 -9.42 36.80
CA ASP A 103 -5.73 -8.49 36.02
C ASP A 103 -5.22 -8.19 34.59
N LYS A 104 -4.24 -8.93 34.06
CA LYS A 104 -3.70 -8.65 32.72
C LYS A 104 -4.22 -9.64 31.66
N MET A 105 -4.93 -9.08 30.68
CA MET A 105 -5.54 -9.79 29.57
C MET A 105 -4.47 -10.19 28.52
N VAL A 106 -4.46 -11.45 28.10
CA VAL A 106 -3.64 -11.92 26.97
C VAL A 106 -4.24 -11.36 25.69
N ILE A 107 -3.47 -10.56 24.95
CA ILE A 107 -3.94 -9.90 23.71
C ILE A 107 -3.45 -10.71 22.52
N ASP A 108 -4.37 -11.26 21.72
CA ASP A 108 -4.04 -11.89 20.45
C ASP A 108 -3.63 -10.83 19.43
N LEU A 109 -2.35 -10.88 19.00
CA LEU A 109 -1.80 -9.95 18.02
C LEU A 109 -2.31 -10.20 16.59
N THR A 110 -2.93 -11.36 16.33
CA THR A 110 -3.42 -11.78 15.00
C THR A 110 -4.89 -11.47 14.75
N ASP A 111 -5.63 -11.05 15.77
CA ASP A 111 -7.06 -10.72 15.65
C ASP A 111 -7.28 -9.46 14.77
N PRO A 112 -8.00 -9.57 13.63
CA PRO A 112 -8.32 -8.44 12.79
C PRO A 112 -9.27 -7.43 13.44
N ASN A 113 -10.07 -7.85 14.43
CA ASN A 113 -10.97 -6.99 15.20
C ASN A 113 -10.32 -6.41 16.46
N ARG A 114 -9.02 -6.65 16.66
CA ARG A 114 -8.29 -6.14 17.82
C ARG A 114 -8.36 -4.61 17.86
N PRO A 115 -8.76 -4.00 18.99
CA PRO A 115 -8.72 -2.56 19.14
C PRO A 115 -7.28 -2.02 19.04
N ARG A 116 -7.05 -1.06 18.15
CA ARG A 116 -5.72 -0.47 17.88
C ARG A 116 -5.64 0.94 18.47
N PHE A 117 -5.63 1.02 19.79
CA PHE A 117 -5.41 2.28 20.49
C PHE A 117 -3.92 2.55 20.69
N THR A 118 -3.53 3.82 20.57
CA THR A 118 -2.27 4.33 21.10
C THR A 118 -2.32 4.38 22.63
N LEU A 119 -1.17 4.39 23.30
CA LEU A 119 -1.11 4.50 24.76
C LEU A 119 -1.76 5.80 25.28
N GLN A 120 -1.68 6.88 24.50
CA GLN A 120 -2.29 8.16 24.83
C GLN A 120 -3.83 8.06 24.80
N GLU A 121 -4.41 7.51 23.73
CA GLU A 121 -5.86 7.30 23.63
C GLU A 121 -6.37 6.41 24.77
N LEU A 122 -5.63 5.35 25.13
CA LEU A 122 -6.01 4.48 26.24
C LEU A 122 -6.02 5.24 27.58
N ARG A 123 -5.01 6.10 27.82
CA ARG A 123 -4.95 6.94 29.01
C ARG A 123 -6.12 7.91 29.05
N ASP A 124 -6.43 8.53 27.92
CA ASP A 124 -7.51 9.51 27.80
C ASP A 124 -8.87 8.86 28.07
N VAL A 125 -9.15 7.70 27.46
CA VAL A 125 -10.37 6.92 27.71
C VAL A 125 -10.49 6.49 29.17
N LEU A 126 -9.40 6.04 29.79
CA LEU A 126 -9.41 5.63 31.20
C LEU A 126 -9.67 6.83 32.12
N GLN A 127 -9.07 7.98 31.82
CA GLN A 127 -9.26 9.20 32.58
C GLN A 127 -10.71 9.70 32.46
N GLU A 128 -11.25 9.74 31.24
CA GLU A 128 -12.64 10.10 30.97
C GLU A 128 -13.61 9.16 31.71
N ARG A 129 -13.39 7.84 31.60
CA ARG A 129 -14.20 6.85 32.32
C ARG A 129 -14.18 7.04 33.83
N ASN A 130 -13.02 7.35 34.40
CA ASN A 130 -12.91 7.62 35.83
C ASN A 130 -13.60 8.93 36.23
N GLN A 131 -13.51 9.97 35.40
CA GLN A 131 -14.18 11.25 35.63
C GLN A 131 -15.70 11.10 35.57
N LEU A 132 -16.22 10.40 34.55
CA LEU A 132 -17.65 10.10 34.42
C LEU A 132 -18.14 9.25 35.61
N LYS A 133 -17.35 8.27 36.06
CA LYS A 133 -17.69 7.46 37.24
C LYS A 133 -17.79 8.31 38.50
N ALA A 134 -16.89 9.28 38.71
CA ALA A 134 -16.95 10.19 39.83
C ALA A 134 -18.19 11.10 39.78
N GLN A 135 -18.49 11.67 38.61
CA GLN A 135 -19.70 12.48 38.41
C GLN A 135 -20.98 11.68 38.67
N LEU A 136 -21.03 10.44 38.17
CA LEU A 136 -22.17 9.55 38.37
C LEU A 136 -22.38 9.22 39.85
N LEU A 137 -21.30 9.05 40.62
CA LEU A 137 -21.38 8.85 42.08
C LEU A 137 -22.04 10.07 42.77
N VAL A 138 -21.57 11.28 42.46
CA VAL A 138 -22.11 12.53 43.03
C VAL A 138 -23.59 12.69 42.71
N VAL A 139 -23.98 12.51 41.44
CA VAL A 139 -25.39 12.61 41.02
C VAL A 139 -26.25 11.56 41.72
N GLN A 140 -25.74 10.34 41.91
CA GLN A 140 -26.46 9.31 42.66
C GLN A 140 -26.65 9.69 44.12
N GLU A 141 -25.66 10.28 44.77
CA GLU A 141 -25.76 10.78 46.16
C GLU A 141 -26.79 11.89 46.28
N GLU A 142 -26.77 12.88 45.37
CA GLU A 142 -27.75 13.96 45.34
C GLU A 142 -29.18 13.44 45.15
N LEU A 143 -29.38 12.52 44.19
CA LEU A 143 -30.68 11.88 43.96
C LEU A 143 -31.18 11.12 45.21
N GLN A 144 -30.29 10.47 45.95
CA GLN A 144 -30.64 9.80 47.21
C GLN A 144 -31.07 10.81 48.28
N CYS A 145 -30.37 11.94 48.39
CA CYS A 145 -30.74 13.03 49.30
C CYS A 145 -32.12 13.61 48.96
N TYR A 146 -32.41 13.89 47.68
CA TYR A 146 -33.72 14.38 47.26
C TYR A 146 -34.84 13.37 47.54
N LYS A 147 -34.63 12.08 47.24
CA LYS A 147 -35.60 11.02 47.55
C LYS A 147 -35.92 10.96 49.04
N ARG A 148 -34.90 11.04 49.90
CA ARG A 148 -35.08 11.08 51.37
C ARG A 148 -35.85 12.31 51.82
N TYR A 149 -35.54 13.49 51.26
CA TYR A 149 -36.25 14.73 51.57
C TYR A 149 -37.73 14.63 51.19
N ILE A 150 -38.05 14.15 49.99
CA ILE A 150 -39.45 13.96 49.54
C ILE A 150 -40.19 13.01 50.46
N ILE A 151 -39.60 11.87 50.82
CA ILE A 151 -40.21 10.89 51.75
C ILE A 151 -40.47 11.52 53.12
N LYS A 152 -39.56 12.37 53.62
CA LYS A 152 -39.74 13.08 54.89
C LYS A 152 -40.84 14.13 54.80
N SER A 153 -40.89 14.89 53.71
CA SER A 153 -41.90 15.93 53.48
C SER A 153 -43.30 15.37 53.22
N ALA A 154 -43.43 14.15 52.70
CA ALA A 154 -44.72 13.48 52.48
C ALA A 154 -45.28 12.78 53.75
N LYS A 155 -44.50 12.72 54.84
CA LYS A 155 -44.90 12.13 56.13
C LYS A 155 -45.28 13.17 57.20
N ASN A 156 -45.07 14.45 56.93
CA ASN A 156 -45.57 15.59 57.71
C ASN A 156 -46.82 16.15 57.04
#